data_AF-A0A5K0YJL0-F1
#
_entry.id   AF-A0A5K0YJL0-F1
#
_cell.length_a   1.000
_cell.length_b   1.000
_cell.length_c   1.000
_cell.angle_alpha   90.00
_cell.angle_beta   90.00
_cell.angle_gamma   90.00
#
_symmetry.space_group_name_H-M   'P 1'
#
loop_
_entity.id
_entity.type
_entity.pdbx_description
1 polymer ?
#
loop_
_entity_poly.entity_id
_entity_poly.type
_entity_poly.pdbx_seq_one_letter_code
_entity_poly.pdbx_strand_id
1 'polypeptide(L)'
;VSSSEAEGNDGVFCTSENLNVFDFRIPSGIGLRIPKPGVNGQSLFARGDSVFLGSVSGRLTLKEHSSPTIQHFSLRKGRLVSTYSLPDASYHNEHSSLTQVWGSSDLVMAASGCGLFVFDVLKDEGMQFVHSGFSNVTEVREVIGSDTLYCPSFDYAASR
;
A
#
# COMPACT_ATOMS: atom_id res chain seq x y z
N VAL A 1 13.74 -6.09 1.59
CA VAL A 1 12.97 -4.96 1.05
C VAL A 1 13.95 -4.09 0.29
N SER A 2 13.86 -4.02 -1.05
CA SER A 2 14.84 -3.34 -1.91
C SER A 2 14.14 -2.21 -2.66
N SER A 3 14.72 -1.01 -2.65
CA SER A 3 14.29 0.16 -3.42
C SER A 3 15.38 0.52 -4.42
N SER A 4 15.22 0.15 -5.69
CA SER A 4 16.25 0.40 -6.72
C SER A 4 15.99 1.63 -7.58
N GLU A 5 14.85 2.32 -7.45
CA GLU A 5 14.48 3.37 -8.42
C GLU A 5 13.80 4.60 -7.78
N ALA A 6 14.24 5.07 -6.61
CA ALA A 6 13.85 6.40 -6.18
C ALA A 6 14.82 7.41 -6.81
N GLU A 7 14.39 8.19 -7.81
CA GLU A 7 15.25 9.18 -8.47
C GLU A 7 15.87 10.13 -7.43
N GLY A 8 17.17 9.97 -7.21
CA GLY A 8 17.96 10.82 -6.32
C GLY A 8 17.82 10.58 -4.82
N ASN A 9 17.13 9.52 -4.37
CA ASN A 9 17.01 9.16 -2.95
C ASN A 9 17.59 7.76 -2.70
N ASP A 10 18.26 7.58 -1.56
CA ASP A 10 18.99 6.34 -1.25
C ASP A 10 18.08 5.21 -0.74
N GLY A 11 16.83 5.54 -0.40
CA GLY A 11 15.80 4.56 -0.04
C GLY A 11 14.64 5.18 0.73
N VAL A 12 13.67 4.33 1.10
CA VAL A 12 12.51 4.73 1.91
C VAL A 12 12.27 3.73 3.03
N PHE A 13 11.77 4.21 4.15
CA PHE A 13 11.32 3.37 5.25
C PHE A 13 10.14 3.99 5.99
N CYS A 14 9.45 3.16 6.76
CA CYS A 14 8.18 3.47 7.40
C CYS A 14 8.34 3.27 8.92
N THR A 15 8.01 4.28 9.72
CA THR A 15 7.84 4.16 11.19
C THR A 15 6.36 4.12 11.53
N SER A 16 5.92 4.13 12.79
CA SER A 16 4.49 4.21 13.12
C SER A 16 3.86 5.54 12.66
N GLU A 17 4.61 6.65 12.78
CA GLU A 17 4.09 8.00 12.57
C GLU A 17 4.44 8.59 11.20
N ASN A 18 5.49 8.09 10.55
CA ASN A 18 6.06 8.76 9.38
C ASN A 18 6.54 7.79 8.31
N LEU A 19 6.44 8.22 7.07
CA LEU A 19 7.23 7.72 5.94
C LEU A 19 8.46 8.61 5.82
N ASN A 20 9.64 8.01 5.80
CA ASN A 20 10.92 8.70 5.77
C ASN A 20 11.68 8.30 4.51
N VAL A 21 12.32 9.28 3.89
CA VAL A 21 13.14 9.12 2.70
C VAL A 21 14.60 9.37 3.09
N PHE A 22 15.46 8.41 2.78
CA PHE A 22 16.90 8.53 3.01
C PHE A 22 17.54 9.42 1.96
N ASP A 23 18.41 10.29 2.45
CA ASP A 23 19.32 11.11 1.64
C ASP A 23 20.65 11.22 2.38
N PHE A 24 21.64 10.46 1.94
CA PHE A 24 22.98 10.42 2.54
C PHE A 24 23.80 11.69 2.29
N ARG A 25 23.32 12.60 1.43
CA ARG A 25 23.92 13.93 1.27
C ARG A 25 23.58 14.85 2.44
N ILE A 26 22.55 14.51 3.21
CA ILE A 26 22.11 15.28 4.37
C ILE A 26 22.71 14.66 5.63
N PRO A 27 23.29 15.46 6.55
CA PRO A 27 23.91 14.93 7.77
C PRO A 27 22.98 14.10 8.68
N SER A 28 21.67 14.37 8.65
CA SER A 28 20.67 13.59 9.39
C SER A 28 20.34 12.25 8.73
N GLY A 29 20.73 12.06 7.46
CA GLY A 29 20.34 10.94 6.61
C GLY A 29 18.89 10.98 6.13
N ILE A 30 18.05 11.93 6.57
CA ILE A 30 16.63 12.02 6.19
C ILE A 30 16.38 13.28 5.37
N GLY A 31 16.00 13.10 4.09
CA GLY A 31 15.69 14.20 3.17
C GLY A 31 14.22 14.60 3.12
N LEU A 32 13.30 13.67 3.38
CA LEU A 32 11.87 13.96 3.42
C LEU A 32 11.19 13.12 4.49
N ARG A 33 10.24 13.73 5.19
CA ARG A 33 9.38 13.08 6.17
C ARG A 33 7.93 13.42 5.87
N ILE A 34 7.12 12.39 5.61
CA ILE A 34 5.69 12.52 5.34
C ILE A 34 4.93 11.89 6.53
N PRO A 35 4.14 12.67 7.28
CA PRO A 35 3.32 12.15 8.36
C PRO A 35 2.27 11.15 7.86
N LYS A 36 2.06 10.06 8.61
CA LYS A 36 1.06 9.02 8.35
C LYS A 36 0.48 8.46 9.66
N PRO A 37 -0.41 9.21 10.32
CA PRO A 37 -0.93 8.81 11.62
C PRO A 37 -1.73 7.51 11.55
N GLY A 38 -1.51 6.60 12.51
CA GLY A 38 -2.42 5.49 12.80
C GLY A 38 -2.38 4.31 11.83
N VAL A 39 -1.31 4.17 11.04
CA VAL A 39 -1.18 3.07 10.06
C VAL A 39 0.11 2.30 10.28
N ASN A 40 0.01 1.02 10.65
CA ASN A 40 1.18 0.15 10.72
C ASN A 40 1.47 -0.45 9.34
N GLY A 41 2.62 -0.14 8.78
CA GLY A 41 3.04 -0.61 7.46
C GLY A 41 3.43 -2.08 7.47
N GLN A 42 2.84 -2.88 6.58
CA GLN A 42 3.16 -4.30 6.41
C GLN A 42 4.08 -4.53 5.21
N SER A 43 3.89 -3.75 4.14
CA SER A 43 4.69 -3.82 2.92
C SER A 43 4.91 -2.42 2.35
N LEU A 44 6.05 -2.23 1.69
CA LEU A 44 6.48 -0.94 1.17
C LEU A 44 7.17 -1.13 -0.17
N PHE A 45 6.77 -0.32 -1.14
CA PHE A 45 7.37 -0.29 -2.47
C PHE A 45 7.55 1.15 -2.93
N ALA A 46 8.69 1.45 -3.55
CA ALA A 46 8.99 2.78 -4.06
C ALA A 46 9.49 2.69 -5.50
N ARG A 47 8.99 3.59 -6.35
CA ARG A 47 9.38 3.74 -7.75
C ARG A 47 9.18 5.18 -8.19
N GLY A 48 10.24 5.80 -8.71
CA GLY A 48 10.28 7.21 -9.08
C GLY A 48 9.91 8.11 -7.90
N ASP A 49 8.94 8.99 -8.10
CA ASP A 49 8.38 9.87 -7.08
C ASP A 49 7.24 9.24 -6.28
N SER A 50 6.95 7.95 -6.48
CA SER A 50 5.80 7.26 -5.90
C SER A 50 6.22 6.22 -4.87
N VAL A 51 5.53 6.21 -3.73
CA VAL A 51 5.70 5.19 -2.68
C VAL A 51 4.35 4.60 -2.32
N PHE A 52 4.26 3.28 -2.32
CA PHE A 52 3.07 2.51 -2.01
C PHE A 52 3.30 1.77 -0.70
N LEU A 53 2.40 1.99 0.26
CA LEU A 53 2.43 1.41 1.59
C LEU A 53 1.21 0.50 1.76
N GLY A 54 1.43 -0.80 1.88
CA GLY A 54 0.39 -1.75 2.26
C GLY A 54 0.21 -1.75 3.77
N SER A 55 -1.04 -1.68 4.21
CA SER A 55 -1.39 -1.69 5.63
C SER A 55 -2.76 -2.29 5.86
N VAL A 56 -3.02 -2.69 7.11
CA VAL A 56 -4.34 -3.10 7.56
C VAL A 56 -4.79 -2.07 8.60
N SER A 57 -5.92 -1.41 8.37
CA SER A 57 -6.38 -0.32 9.24
C SER A 57 -7.00 -0.88 10.52
N GLY A 58 -6.23 -0.88 11.61
CA GLY A 58 -6.76 -1.16 12.94
C GLY A 58 -7.48 0.06 13.50
N ARG A 59 -8.80 0.19 13.30
CA ARG A 59 -9.59 1.18 14.05
C ARG A 59 -10.06 0.62 15.39
N LEU A 60 -9.88 1.45 16.42
CA LEU A 60 -10.22 1.22 17.84
C LEU A 60 -11.73 1.13 18.14
N THR A 61 -12.60 1.10 17.12
CA THR A 61 -14.05 1.08 17.30
C THR A 61 -14.61 -0.30 16.93
N LEU A 62 -15.16 -0.96 17.95
CA LEU A 62 -15.59 -2.36 18.08
C LEU A 62 -16.57 -2.94 17.01
N LYS A 63 -16.82 -2.28 15.87
CA LYS A 63 -17.96 -2.63 14.99
C LYS A 63 -17.75 -2.56 13.48
N GLU A 64 -16.59 -2.15 12.96
CA GLU A 64 -16.33 -2.19 11.52
C GLU A 64 -15.11 -3.07 11.24
N HIS A 65 -15.23 -3.94 10.23
CA HIS A 65 -14.19 -4.86 9.84
C HIS A 65 -12.93 -4.09 9.38
N SER A 66 -11.76 -4.62 9.74
CA SER A 66 -10.48 -4.01 9.43
C SER A 66 -10.12 -4.28 7.97
N SER A 67 -10.31 -3.31 7.09
CA SER A 67 -9.98 -3.46 5.67
C SER A 67 -8.48 -3.25 5.39
N PRO A 68 -7.86 -4.09 4.52
CA PRO A 68 -6.54 -3.83 3.98
C PRO A 68 -6.59 -2.64 3.02
N THR A 69 -5.57 -1.78 3.07
CA THR A 69 -5.46 -0.61 2.20
C THR A 69 -4.03 -0.41 1.70
N ILE A 70 -3.92 0.15 0.49
CA ILE A 70 -2.66 0.62 -0.08
C ILE A 70 -2.67 2.14 -0.08
N GLN A 71 -1.73 2.77 0.59
CA GLN A 71 -1.54 4.22 0.57
C GLN A 71 -0.47 4.62 -0.43
N HIS A 72 -0.80 5.48 -1.38
CA HIS A 72 0.13 6.01 -2.37
C HIS A 72 0.57 7.42 -2.00
N PHE A 73 1.86 7.58 -1.68
CA PHE A 73 2.50 8.85 -1.38
C PHE A 73 3.29 9.33 -2.58
N SER A 74 3.27 10.64 -2.81
CA SER A 74 4.18 11.30 -3.75
C SER A 74 5.31 11.97 -2.98
N LEU A 75 6.55 11.56 -3.27
CA LEU A 75 7.77 12.18 -2.77
C LEU A 75 7.89 13.62 -3.23
N ARG A 76 7.58 13.87 -4.52
CA ARG A 76 7.59 15.21 -5.11
C ARG A 76 6.57 16.15 -4.45
N LYS A 77 5.36 15.67 -4.12
CA LYS A 77 4.34 16.46 -3.43
C LYS A 77 4.49 16.45 -1.90
N GLY A 78 5.32 15.57 -1.35
CA GLY A 78 5.51 15.39 0.09
C GLY A 78 4.25 14.96 0.85
N ARG A 79 3.31 14.26 0.21
CA ARG A 79 2.01 13.91 0.82
C ARG A 79 1.39 12.64 0.24
N LEU A 80 0.40 12.10 0.96
CA LEU A 80 -0.53 11.08 0.46
C LEU A 80 -1.32 11.63 -0.73
N VAL A 81 -1.45 10.83 -1.79
CA VAL A 81 -2.16 11.17 -3.02
C VAL A 81 -3.45 10.36 -3.15
N SER A 82 -3.36 9.04 -2.94
CA SER A 82 -4.50 8.12 -3.09
C SER A 82 -4.45 7.00 -2.06
N THR A 83 -5.61 6.43 -1.73
CA THR A 83 -5.74 5.25 -0.87
C THR A 83 -6.59 4.20 -1.58
N TYR A 84 -6.05 3.01 -1.81
CA TYR A 84 -6.76 1.91 -2.46
C TYR A 84 -7.27 0.93 -1.41
N SER A 85 -8.58 0.70 -1.36
CA SER A 85 -9.19 -0.21 -0.39
C SER A 85 -9.41 -1.59 -0.99
N LEU A 86 -8.96 -2.63 -0.30
CA LEU A 86 -9.24 -4.01 -0.67
C LEU A 86 -10.57 -4.49 -0.06
N PRO A 87 -11.22 -5.51 -0.65
CA PRO A 87 -12.42 -6.10 -0.08
C PRO A 87 -12.11 -6.73 1.27
N ASP A 88 -13.09 -6.68 2.18
CA ASP A 88 -12.94 -7.29 3.50
C ASP A 88 -12.75 -8.81 3.38
N ALA A 89 -11.72 -9.32 4.06
CA ALA A 89 -11.52 -10.75 4.24
C ALA A 89 -12.56 -11.27 5.26
N SER A 90 -13.72 -11.67 4.76
CA SER A 90 -14.90 -12.05 5.55
C SER A 90 -14.71 -13.29 6.43
N TYR A 91 -13.63 -14.07 6.25
CA TYR A 91 -13.46 -15.35 6.92
C TYR A 91 -12.21 -15.47 7.81
N HIS A 92 -11.11 -14.75 7.54
CA HIS A 92 -9.87 -14.83 8.34
C HIS A 92 -9.03 -13.55 8.29
N ASN A 93 -8.99 -12.81 9.41
CA ASN A 93 -8.18 -11.60 9.53
C ASN A 93 -6.67 -11.84 9.33
N GLU A 94 -6.15 -13.04 9.63
CA GLU A 94 -4.73 -13.36 9.44
C GLU A 94 -4.29 -13.31 7.96
N HIS A 95 -5.23 -13.51 7.03
CA HIS A 95 -4.96 -13.48 5.59
C HIS A 95 -5.13 -12.10 4.96
N SER A 96 -5.61 -11.10 5.71
CA SER A 96 -5.79 -9.73 5.23
C SER A 96 -4.49 -8.93 5.17
N SER A 97 -3.43 -9.41 5.84
CA SER A 97 -2.11 -8.78 5.82
C SER A 97 -1.54 -8.68 4.40
N LEU A 98 -1.16 -7.46 4.00
CA LEU A 98 -0.59 -7.18 2.69
C LEU A 98 0.91 -7.53 2.69
N THR A 99 1.24 -8.70 2.16
CA THR A 99 2.62 -9.21 2.12
C THR A 99 3.47 -8.46 1.11
N GLN A 100 2.87 -8.01 0.00
CA GLN A 100 3.56 -7.27 -1.04
C GLN A 100 2.63 -6.24 -1.68
N VAL A 101 3.19 -5.09 -2.03
CA VAL A 101 2.53 -4.04 -2.81
C VAL A 101 3.47 -3.59 -3.91
N TRP A 102 2.93 -3.22 -5.06
CA TRP A 102 3.67 -2.66 -6.18
C TRP A 102 2.83 -1.63 -6.90
N GLY A 103 3.46 -0.75 -7.66
CA GLY A 103 2.72 0.22 -8.45
C GLY A 103 3.55 1.00 -9.45
N SER A 104 2.84 1.76 -10.28
CA SER A 104 3.36 2.64 -11.30
C SER A 104 2.37 3.79 -11.53
N SER A 105 2.58 4.60 -12.58
CA SER A 105 1.66 5.67 -12.95
C SER A 105 0.27 5.17 -13.34
N ASP A 106 0.15 3.93 -13.83
CA ASP A 106 -1.07 3.46 -14.47
C ASP A 106 -1.74 2.32 -13.70
N LEU A 107 -0.98 1.66 -12.81
CA LEU A 107 -1.43 0.45 -12.14
C LEU A 107 -0.89 0.36 -10.70
N VAL A 108 -1.74 -0.09 -9.79
CA VAL A 108 -1.38 -0.44 -8.42
C VAL A 108 -1.80 -1.88 -8.15
N MET A 109 -0.96 -2.63 -7.45
CA MET A 109 -1.20 -4.03 -7.13
C MET A 109 -0.88 -4.33 -5.67
N ALA A 110 -1.61 -5.27 -5.10
CA ALA A 110 -1.30 -5.84 -3.79
C ALA A 110 -1.51 -7.35 -3.78
N ALA A 111 -0.68 -8.05 -3.02
CA ALA A 111 -0.85 -9.47 -2.71
C ALA A 111 -1.09 -9.65 -1.21
N SER A 112 -2.05 -10.51 -0.89
CA SER A 112 -2.33 -10.99 0.47
C SER A 112 -2.63 -12.49 0.46
N GLY A 113 -2.95 -13.06 1.61
CA GLY A 113 -3.43 -14.46 1.68
C GLY A 113 -4.74 -14.66 0.92
N CYS A 114 -5.48 -13.59 0.62
CA CYS A 114 -6.75 -13.63 -0.10
C CYS A 114 -6.59 -13.57 -1.63
N GLY A 115 -5.40 -13.26 -2.17
CA GLY A 115 -5.14 -13.23 -3.61
C GLY A 115 -4.34 -12.01 -4.09
N LEU A 116 -4.42 -11.75 -5.40
CA LEU A 116 -3.81 -10.60 -6.07
C LEU A 116 -4.90 -9.58 -6.45
N PHE A 117 -4.67 -8.33 -6.07
CA PHE A 117 -5.59 -7.22 -6.27
C PHE A 117 -4.96 -6.22 -7.22
N VAL A 118 -5.72 -5.73 -8.20
CA VAL A 118 -5.24 -4.82 -9.25
C VAL A 118 -6.15 -3.61 -9.38
N PHE A 119 -5.54 -2.42 -9.42
CA PHE A 119 -6.20 -1.13 -9.53
C PHE A 119 -5.63 -0.38 -10.72
N ASP A 120 -6.49 0.30 -11.48
CA ASP A 120 -6.09 1.18 -12.59
C ASP A 120 -6.17 2.63 -12.12
N VAL A 121 -5.03 3.32 -12.16
CA VAL A 121 -4.90 4.68 -11.65
C VAL A 121 -5.70 5.67 -12.52
N LEU A 122 -5.78 5.44 -13.84
CA LEU A 122 -6.37 6.38 -14.79
C LEU A 122 -7.89 6.32 -14.83
N LYS A 123 -8.48 5.15 -14.54
CA LYS A 123 -9.93 4.99 -14.52
C LYS A 123 -10.57 5.52 -13.24
N ASP A 124 -9.84 5.49 -12.13
CA ASP A 124 -10.33 6.01 -10.85
C ASP A 124 -10.21 7.53 -10.73
N GLU A 125 -9.41 8.20 -11.58
CA GLU A 125 -9.37 9.66 -11.71
C GLU A 125 -10.69 10.26 -12.23
N GLY A 126 -11.52 9.46 -12.92
CA GLY A 126 -12.84 9.89 -13.42
C GLY A 126 -13.92 10.07 -12.35
N MET A 127 -13.70 9.53 -11.15
CA MET A 127 -14.62 9.61 -10.00
C MET A 127 -14.17 10.68 -8.96
N GLN A 128 -13.28 11.61 -9.34
CA GLN A 128 -12.51 12.44 -8.39
C GLN A 128 -13.04 13.85 -8.06
N PHE A 129 -14.24 14.26 -8.46
CA PHE A 129 -14.64 15.67 -8.30
C PHE A 129 -15.48 16.05 -7.09
N VAL A 130 -15.63 15.20 -6.08
CA VAL A 130 -16.27 15.64 -4.82
C VAL A 130 -15.66 14.93 -3.62
N HIS A 131 -14.66 15.54 -2.98
CA HIS A 131 -14.69 15.86 -1.55
C HIS A 131 -13.34 16.43 -1.07
N SER A 132 -13.40 17.71 -0.70
CA SER A 132 -12.38 18.43 0.04
C SER A 132 -12.07 17.71 1.37
N GLY A 133 -10.79 17.39 1.59
CA GLY A 133 -10.22 17.20 2.93
C GLY A 133 -9.96 15.77 3.43
N PHE A 134 -10.37 14.73 2.72
CA PHE A 134 -10.04 13.33 3.07
C PHE A 134 -9.46 12.62 1.85
N SER A 135 -8.40 11.83 2.07
CA SER A 135 -7.71 11.06 1.04
C SER A 135 -8.71 10.35 0.12
N ASN A 136 -8.54 10.51 -1.19
CA ASN A 136 -9.36 9.86 -2.21
C ASN A 136 -9.24 8.33 -2.02
N VAL A 137 -10.34 7.70 -1.60
CA VAL A 137 -10.42 6.25 -1.47
C VAL A 137 -10.89 5.68 -2.79
N THR A 138 -10.05 4.83 -3.40
CA THR A 138 -10.27 4.16 -4.67
C THR A 138 -10.60 2.69 -4.44
N GLU A 139 -11.63 2.18 -5.12
CA GLU A 139 -12.12 0.81 -4.94
C GLU A 139 -11.41 -0.18 -5.87
N VAL A 140 -11.38 -1.47 -5.51
CA VAL A 140 -10.74 -2.50 -6.33
C VAL A 140 -11.43 -2.65 -7.67
N ARG A 141 -10.65 -2.52 -8.76
CA ARG A 141 -11.16 -2.74 -10.11
C ARG A 141 -11.24 -4.22 -10.47
N GLU A 142 -10.19 -4.98 -10.17
CA GLU A 142 -10.09 -6.38 -10.54
C GLU A 142 -9.36 -7.18 -9.46
N VAL A 143 -9.92 -8.33 -9.12
CA VAL A 143 -9.30 -9.33 -8.25
C VAL A 143 -8.91 -10.49 -9.15
N ILE A 144 -7.60 -10.75 -9.28
CA ILE A 144 -7.10 -11.89 -10.03
C ILE A 144 -6.84 -13.03 -9.05
N GLY A 145 -7.72 -14.01 -9.07
CA GLY A 145 -7.76 -15.14 -8.15
C GLY A 145 -9.20 -15.57 -7.88
N SER A 146 -9.46 -16.83 -7.53
CA SER A 146 -10.83 -17.26 -7.19
C SER A 146 -11.27 -16.65 -5.86
N ASP A 147 -12.57 -16.34 -5.70
CA ASP A 147 -13.21 -16.00 -4.42
C ASP A 147 -12.93 -17.04 -3.31
N THR A 148 -12.52 -18.24 -3.70
CA THR A 148 -12.18 -19.39 -2.88
C THR A 148 -10.69 -19.72 -2.85
N LEU A 149 -9.77 -18.76 -2.99
CA LEU A 149 -8.33 -18.97 -2.74
C LEU A 149 -8.04 -19.21 -1.24
N TYR A 150 -8.81 -20.08 -0.60
CA TYR A 150 -8.76 -20.39 0.83
C TYR A 150 -7.46 -21.05 1.27
N CYS A 151 -6.55 -21.38 0.34
CA CYS A 151 -5.17 -21.79 0.59
C CYS A 151 -4.44 -21.74 -0.75
N PRO A 152 -3.66 -20.70 -1.11
CA PRO A 152 -2.61 -20.90 -2.09
C PRO A 152 -1.56 -21.76 -1.40
N SER A 153 -1.73 -23.09 -1.42
CA SER A 153 -0.65 -23.98 -1.02
C SER A 153 0.44 -23.85 -2.08
N PHE A 154 1.45 -23.03 -1.79
CA PHE A 154 2.78 -23.40 -2.24
C PHE A 154 3.04 -24.73 -1.52
N ASP A 155 2.97 -25.85 -2.24
CA ASP A 155 3.37 -27.16 -1.72
C ASP A 155 4.86 -27.07 -1.37
N TYR A 156 5.16 -26.52 -0.19
CA TYR A 156 6.49 -26.49 0.41
C TYR A 156 7.03 -27.92 0.59
N ALA A 157 6.13 -28.92 0.61
CA ALA A 157 6.47 -30.33 0.66
C ALA A 157 7.12 -30.87 -0.63
N ALA A 158 6.96 -30.23 -1.79
CA ALA A 158 7.53 -30.68 -3.07
C ALA A 158 8.78 -29.88 -3.51
N SER A 159 9.16 -28.84 -2.77
CA SER A 159 10.35 -28.04 -3.06
C SER A 159 11.47 -28.34 -2.06
N ARG A 160 12.13 -29.48 -2.24
CA ARG A 160 13.47 -29.76 -1.71
C ARG A 160 14.38 -30.22 -2.81
#